data_AF-A0A2L1TUS6-F1
#
_entry.id   AF-A0A2L1TUS6-F1
#
_cell.length_a   1.000
_cell.length_b   1.000
_cell.length_c   1.000
_cell.angle_alpha   90.00
_cell.angle_beta   90.00
_cell.angle_gamma   90.00
#
_symmetry.space_group_name_H-M   'P 1'
#
loop_
_entity.id
_entity.type
_entity.pdbx_description
1 polymer ?
#
loop_
_entity_poly.entity_id
_entity_poly.type
_entity_poly.pdbx_seq_one_letter_code
_entity_poly.pdbx_strand_id
1 'polypeptide(L)'
;MIVDITHWKHAFKLDPDKTISDEALEQICLSGTDVILVGGSSGVTFENTVELLSRIRMYEVPCVLEVSHLEAIVPGFDLYLIPSVLNAGDPEWILGQHHKAVKEYGAVMDWKEVLVEGYVILNGESTAAKVSEADTDLTIRDVVAYARMAEHMFNLPILYLEYSGTFGDMKLVSTAKSVLSRTRVFYGGGIDGPDKASIAASAADTVVVGNLIYTDLHKALATVTSVASIDS
;
A
#
# COMPACT_ATOMS: atom_id res chain seq x y z
N MET A 1 7.12 -17.10 6.01
CA MET A 1 5.89 -16.32 6.22
C MET A 1 4.73 -17.17 5.73
N ILE A 2 3.55 -17.03 6.33
CA ILE A 2 2.34 -17.71 5.82
C ILE A 2 1.92 -17.08 4.48
N VAL A 3 2.17 -15.79 4.32
CA VAL A 3 1.89 -15.01 3.10
C VAL A 3 3.20 -14.49 2.50
N ASP A 4 3.41 -14.73 1.20
CA ASP A 4 4.62 -14.33 0.47
C ASP A 4 4.32 -13.17 -0.50
N ILE A 5 4.87 -12.00 -0.21
CA ILE A 5 4.65 -10.78 -1.00
C ILE A 5 5.45 -10.74 -2.31
N THR A 6 6.42 -11.64 -2.49
CA THR A 6 7.38 -11.58 -3.61
C THR A 6 6.75 -11.87 -4.97
N HIS A 7 5.53 -12.41 -4.98
CA HIS A 7 4.78 -12.73 -6.19
C HIS A 7 3.62 -11.78 -6.48
N TRP A 8 3.29 -10.88 -5.56
CA TRP A 8 2.15 -9.97 -5.71
C TRP A 8 2.36 -8.98 -6.84
N LYS A 9 1.38 -8.87 -7.73
CA LYS A 9 1.35 -7.92 -8.84
C LYS A 9 0.22 -6.92 -8.71
N HIS A 10 -0.89 -7.32 -8.08
CA HIS A 10 -2.08 -6.50 -7.92
C HIS A 10 -2.61 -6.56 -6.49
N ALA A 11 -2.92 -5.40 -5.93
CA ALA A 11 -3.56 -5.24 -4.64
C ALA A 11 -4.77 -4.31 -4.75
N PHE A 12 -5.89 -4.67 -4.11
CA PHE A 12 -6.95 -3.70 -3.82
C PHE A 12 -6.72 -3.10 -2.43
N LYS A 13 -6.86 -1.79 -2.30
CA LYS A 13 -6.80 -1.09 -1.02
C LYS A 13 -8.18 -0.57 -0.63
N LEU A 14 -8.75 -1.17 0.41
CA LEU A 14 -10.04 -0.80 0.97
C LEU A 14 -9.85 0.14 2.16
N ASP A 15 -10.53 1.26 2.11
CA ASP A 15 -10.63 2.27 3.17
C ASP A 15 -11.77 1.91 4.13
N PRO A 16 -11.50 1.60 5.41
CA PRO A 16 -12.52 1.29 6.41
C PRO A 16 -13.55 2.40 6.64
N ASP A 17 -13.21 3.65 6.35
CA ASP A 17 -14.13 4.79 6.49
C ASP A 17 -15.16 4.86 5.35
N LYS A 18 -14.95 4.12 4.26
CA LYS A 18 -15.83 4.11 3.10
C LYS A 18 -16.76 2.90 3.09
N THR A 19 -18.02 3.15 2.76
CA THR A 19 -19.01 2.08 2.60
C THR A 19 -18.79 1.30 1.31
N ILE A 20 -18.83 -0.03 1.41
CA ILE A 20 -18.87 -0.97 0.29
C ILE A 20 -19.96 -2.01 0.54
N SER A 21 -20.77 -2.33 -0.47
CA SER A 21 -21.83 -3.36 -0.34
C SER A 21 -21.22 -4.76 -0.26
N ASP A 22 -21.98 -5.73 0.26
CA ASP A 22 -21.50 -7.11 0.34
C ASP A 22 -21.26 -7.71 -1.05
N GLU A 23 -22.10 -7.39 -2.03
CA GLU A 23 -21.95 -7.86 -3.41
C GLU A 23 -20.67 -7.31 -4.06
N ALA A 24 -20.38 -6.02 -3.83
CA ALA A 24 -19.16 -5.40 -4.35
C ALA A 24 -17.90 -5.98 -3.67
N LEU A 25 -17.96 -6.19 -2.36
CA LEU A 25 -16.86 -6.77 -1.60
C LEU A 25 -16.59 -8.22 -2.02
N GLU A 26 -17.64 -9.01 -2.24
CA GLU A 26 -17.54 -10.38 -2.77
C GLU A 26 -16.81 -10.38 -4.12
N GLN A 27 -17.21 -9.53 -5.06
CA GLN A 27 -16.56 -9.44 -6.38
C GLN A 27 -15.08 -9.07 -6.27
N ILE A 28 -14.72 -8.16 -5.36
CA ILE A 28 -13.34 -7.78 -5.10
C ILE A 28 -12.54 -8.96 -4.54
N CYS A 29 -13.07 -9.64 -3.52
CA CYS A 29 -12.37 -10.75 -2.87
C CYS A 29 -12.22 -11.98 -3.77
N LEU A 30 -13.14 -12.17 -4.71
CA LEU A 30 -13.12 -13.25 -5.71
C LEU A 30 -12.51 -12.82 -7.06
N SER A 31 -11.99 -11.60 -7.18
CA SER A 31 -11.49 -11.04 -8.44
C SER A 31 -10.22 -11.71 -8.97
N GLY A 32 -9.46 -12.38 -8.09
CA GLY A 32 -8.11 -12.86 -8.37
C GLY A 32 -7.00 -11.85 -8.07
N THR A 33 -7.30 -10.73 -7.38
CA THR A 33 -6.27 -9.87 -6.78
C THR A 33 -5.38 -10.67 -5.83
N ASP A 34 -4.10 -10.32 -5.72
CA ASP A 34 -3.16 -11.09 -4.89
C ASP A 34 -3.35 -10.84 -3.40
N VAL A 35 -3.84 -9.66 -3.05
CA VAL A 35 -4.06 -9.22 -1.66
C VAL A 35 -5.13 -8.13 -1.56
N ILE A 36 -5.82 -8.11 -0.43
CA ILE A 36 -6.61 -6.97 0.06
C ILE A 36 -5.81 -6.24 1.13
N LEU A 37 -5.46 -4.99 0.85
CA LEU A 37 -4.92 -4.07 1.85
C LEU A 37 -6.09 -3.33 2.49
N VAL A 38 -6.11 -3.28 3.82
CA VAL A 38 -7.07 -2.49 4.59
C VAL A 38 -6.32 -1.31 5.18
N GLY A 39 -6.72 -0.09 4.83
CA GLY A 39 -6.06 1.11 5.30
C GLY A 39 -6.63 2.38 4.65
N GLY A 40 -6.57 3.47 5.40
CA GLY A 40 -7.12 4.77 4.99
C GLY A 40 -6.35 5.92 5.65
N SER A 41 -6.52 7.14 5.11
CA SER A 41 -5.81 8.34 5.57
C SER A 41 -6.50 9.10 6.69
N SER A 42 -7.80 8.87 6.91
CA SER A 42 -8.63 9.57 7.90
C SER A 42 -9.87 8.73 8.21
N GLY A 43 -10.47 8.91 9.39
CA GLY A 43 -11.73 8.23 9.75
C GLY A 43 -11.60 6.74 10.05
N VAL A 44 -10.40 6.18 9.98
CA VAL A 44 -10.14 4.79 10.34
C VAL A 44 -10.22 4.61 11.86
N THR A 45 -11.06 3.71 12.32
CA THR A 45 -11.22 3.35 13.75
C THR A 45 -11.03 1.84 13.94
N PHE A 46 -10.92 1.41 15.20
CA PHE A 46 -10.90 -0.02 15.51
C PHE A 46 -12.18 -0.72 15.02
N GLU A 47 -13.34 -0.11 15.25
CA GLU A 47 -14.64 -0.70 14.94
C GLU A 47 -14.86 -0.91 13.43
N ASN A 48 -14.63 0.12 12.61
CA ASN A 48 -14.83 -0.02 11.17
C ASN A 48 -13.80 -0.97 10.52
N THR A 49 -12.59 -1.04 11.09
CA THR A 49 -11.56 -1.99 10.67
C THR A 49 -11.94 -3.43 11.03
N VAL A 50 -12.48 -3.69 12.24
CA VAL A 50 -13.00 -5.00 12.63
C VAL A 50 -14.18 -5.41 11.75
N GLU A 51 -15.11 -4.50 11.50
CA GLU A 51 -16.27 -4.76 10.65
C GLU A 51 -15.84 -5.19 9.24
N LEU A 52 -14.96 -4.40 8.60
CA LEU A 52 -14.46 -4.71 7.27
C LEU A 52 -13.66 -6.02 7.25
N LEU A 53 -12.78 -6.24 8.23
CA LEU A 53 -12.03 -7.51 8.36
C LEU A 53 -12.98 -8.70 8.46
N SER A 54 -14.03 -8.61 9.28
CA SER A 54 -14.98 -9.72 9.48
C SER A 54 -15.67 -10.14 8.19
N ARG A 55 -15.94 -9.17 7.30
CA ARG A 55 -16.57 -9.41 5.99
C ARG A 55 -15.57 -10.00 4.99
N ILE A 56 -14.33 -9.54 4.99
CA ILE A 56 -13.26 -10.07 4.11
C ILE A 56 -12.85 -11.49 4.53
N ARG A 57 -12.86 -11.81 5.83
CA ARG A 57 -12.46 -13.12 6.35
C ARG A 57 -13.36 -14.29 5.95
N MET A 58 -14.43 -14.03 5.22
CA MET A 58 -15.24 -15.06 4.56
C MET A 58 -14.56 -15.61 3.28
N TYR A 59 -13.47 -15.00 2.82
CA TYR A 59 -12.77 -15.34 1.58
C TYR A 59 -11.30 -15.75 1.84
N GLU A 60 -10.70 -16.46 0.88
CA GLU A 60 -9.34 -16.98 0.99
C GLU A 60 -8.23 -15.98 0.61
N VAL A 61 -8.59 -14.84 0.00
CA VAL A 61 -7.62 -13.83 -0.40
C VAL A 61 -6.88 -13.29 0.84
N PRO A 62 -5.53 -13.17 0.80
CA PRO A 62 -4.78 -12.56 1.89
C PRO A 62 -5.33 -11.18 2.24
N CYS A 63 -5.51 -10.95 3.53
CA CYS A 63 -6.02 -9.69 4.07
C CYS A 63 -4.96 -9.08 4.98
N VAL A 64 -4.53 -7.86 4.66
CA VAL A 64 -3.38 -7.21 5.28
C VAL A 64 -3.74 -5.82 5.78
N LEU A 65 -3.37 -5.50 7.02
CA LEU A 65 -3.62 -4.19 7.60
C LEU A 65 -2.44 -3.27 7.32
N GLU A 66 -2.68 -2.14 6.67
CA GLU A 66 -1.74 -1.03 6.60
C GLU A 66 -2.01 -0.08 7.78
N VAL A 67 -1.09 -0.03 8.73
CA VAL A 67 -1.30 0.66 10.00
C VAL A 67 -1.03 2.16 9.84
N SER A 68 -2.10 2.94 9.63
CA SER A 68 -2.03 4.41 9.59
C SER A 68 -2.12 5.07 10.97
N HIS A 69 -2.78 4.44 11.94
CA HIS A 69 -2.93 4.92 13.32
C HIS A 69 -2.89 3.77 14.33
N LEU A 70 -2.30 4.02 15.50
CA LEU A 70 -2.17 3.00 16.56
C LEU A 70 -3.53 2.51 17.08
N GLU A 71 -4.51 3.41 17.18
CA GLU A 71 -5.85 3.11 17.69
C GLU A 71 -6.66 2.20 16.75
N ALA A 72 -6.25 2.08 15.48
CA ALA A 72 -6.89 1.24 14.48
C ALA A 72 -6.24 -0.15 14.33
N ILE A 73 -5.27 -0.50 15.18
CA ILE A 73 -4.61 -1.81 15.11
C ILE A 73 -5.59 -2.90 15.57
N VAL A 74 -5.96 -3.77 14.63
CA VAL A 74 -6.88 -4.89 14.85
C VAL A 74 -6.13 -6.22 14.69
N PRO A 75 -6.27 -7.17 15.63
CA PRO A 75 -5.69 -8.50 15.48
C PRO A 75 -6.43 -9.33 14.42
N GLY A 76 -5.73 -10.30 13.82
CA GLY A 76 -6.34 -11.28 12.91
C GLY A 76 -6.24 -10.92 11.43
N PHE A 77 -5.33 -10.04 11.03
CA PHE A 77 -4.84 -9.90 9.67
C PHE A 77 -3.71 -10.89 9.39
N ASP A 78 -3.43 -11.19 8.12
CA ASP A 78 -2.37 -12.13 7.73
C ASP A 78 -0.97 -11.49 7.80
N LEU A 79 -0.91 -10.18 7.54
CA LEU A 79 0.27 -9.33 7.70
C LEU A 79 -0.13 -7.93 8.17
N TYR A 80 0.85 -7.21 8.72
CA TYR A 80 0.76 -5.82 9.13
C TYR A 80 1.84 -5.03 8.39
N LEU A 81 1.41 -4.12 7.51
CA LEU A 81 2.30 -3.18 6.84
C LEU A 81 2.43 -1.91 7.67
N ILE A 82 3.66 -1.50 7.93
CA ILE A 82 3.99 -0.35 8.78
C ILE A 82 4.69 0.71 7.90
N PRO A 83 3.97 1.77 7.48
CA PRO A 83 4.55 2.84 6.70
C PRO A 83 5.60 3.64 7.48
N SER A 84 6.77 3.84 6.88
CA SER A 84 7.79 4.80 7.29
C SER A 84 8.01 5.80 6.16
N VAL A 85 7.53 7.03 6.31
CA VAL A 85 7.56 8.05 5.25
C VAL A 85 8.97 8.63 5.13
N LEU A 86 9.78 8.09 4.22
CA LEU A 86 11.21 8.39 4.12
C LEU A 86 11.51 9.85 3.78
N ASN A 87 10.59 10.51 3.08
CA ASN A 87 10.67 11.92 2.69
C ASN A 87 9.80 12.84 3.55
N ALA A 88 9.39 12.41 4.75
CA ALA A 88 8.65 13.26 5.68
C ALA A 88 9.52 14.39 6.23
N GLY A 89 8.93 15.58 6.37
CA GLY A 89 9.51 16.70 7.12
C GLY A 89 9.37 16.52 8.63
N ASP A 90 8.32 15.80 9.08
CA ASP A 90 8.10 15.48 10.49
C ASP A 90 8.63 14.07 10.84
N PRO A 91 9.66 13.96 11.72
CA PRO A 91 10.21 12.68 12.17
C PRO A 91 9.20 11.74 12.85
N GLU A 92 8.05 12.24 13.28
CA GLU A 92 6.96 11.43 13.83
C GLU A 92 6.52 10.33 12.85
N TRP A 93 6.52 10.62 11.54
CA TRP A 93 6.15 9.68 10.46
C TRP A 93 7.29 8.79 9.97
N ILE A 94 8.51 9.02 10.47
CA ILE A 94 9.70 8.21 10.16
C ILE A 94 9.99 7.21 11.28
N LEU A 95 9.82 7.61 12.53
CA LEU A 95 10.20 6.81 13.71
C LEU A 95 9.27 6.97 14.90
N GLY A 96 8.73 8.18 15.12
CA GLY A 96 8.02 8.52 16.35
C GLY A 96 6.84 7.59 16.63
N GLN A 97 5.97 7.39 15.64
CA GLN A 97 4.80 6.53 15.78
C GLN A 97 5.18 5.06 15.96
N HIS A 98 6.22 4.58 15.25
CA HIS A 98 6.69 3.20 15.38
C HIS A 98 7.19 2.93 16.79
N HIS A 99 7.99 3.85 17.35
CA HIS A 99 8.48 3.71 18.72
C HIS A 99 7.32 3.65 19.73
N LYS A 100 6.28 4.48 19.56
CA LYS A 100 5.06 4.42 20.38
C LYS A 100 4.35 3.08 20.23
N ALA A 101 4.16 2.60 19.00
CA ALA A 101 3.55 1.30 18.70
C ALA A 101 4.29 0.15 19.41
N VAL A 102 5.61 0.11 19.27
CA VAL A 102 6.45 -0.96 19.83
C VAL A 102 6.49 -0.88 21.36
N LYS A 103 6.49 0.33 21.93
CA LYS A 103 6.39 0.52 23.38
C LYS A 103 5.08 -0.06 23.94
N GLU A 104 3.97 0.09 23.21
CA GLU A 104 2.65 -0.33 23.67
C GLU A 104 2.35 -1.81 23.36
N TYR A 105 2.68 -2.27 22.16
CA TYR A 105 2.28 -3.58 21.63
C TYR A 105 3.44 -4.55 21.38
N GLY A 106 4.70 -4.12 21.49
CA GLY A 106 5.86 -4.91 21.07
C GLY A 106 6.04 -6.25 21.80
N ALA A 107 5.46 -6.40 23.00
CA ALA A 107 5.49 -7.65 23.76
C ALA A 107 4.54 -8.73 23.22
N VAL A 108 3.49 -8.34 22.48
CA VAL A 108 2.45 -9.24 21.94
C VAL A 108 2.46 -9.32 20.42
N MET A 109 3.31 -8.53 19.77
CA MET A 109 3.45 -8.48 18.32
C MET A 109 4.21 -9.69 17.78
N ASP A 110 3.66 -10.37 16.77
CA ASP A 110 4.43 -11.34 15.98
C ASP A 110 5.23 -10.62 14.90
N TRP A 111 6.52 -10.43 15.16
CA TRP A 111 7.46 -9.77 14.24
C TRP A 111 7.61 -10.48 12.89
N LYS A 112 7.15 -11.72 12.73
CA LYS A 112 7.16 -12.42 11.44
C LYS A 112 6.03 -12.00 10.52
N GLU A 113 5.00 -11.37 11.07
CA GLU A 113 3.82 -10.88 10.35
C GLU A 113 3.90 -9.38 10.07
N VAL A 114 4.95 -8.71 10.55
CA VAL A 114 5.14 -7.27 10.41
C VAL A 114 6.15 -6.97 9.30
N LEU A 115 5.74 -6.15 8.33
CA LEU A 115 6.59 -5.68 7.25
C LEU A 115 6.61 -4.15 7.25
N VAL A 116 7.81 -3.57 7.25
CA VAL A 116 7.97 -2.11 7.18
C VAL A 116 8.04 -1.66 5.73
N GLU A 117 7.30 -0.61 5.40
CA GLU A 117 7.27 -0.02 4.06
C GLU A 117 8.04 1.29 4.05
N GLY A 118 9.00 1.41 3.15
CA GLY A 118 9.62 2.71 2.85
C GLY A 118 8.68 3.50 1.96
N TYR A 119 7.92 4.44 2.53
CA TYR A 119 7.03 5.31 1.78
C TYR A 119 7.79 6.49 1.19
N VAL A 120 7.60 6.75 -0.10
CA VAL A 120 8.03 8.00 -0.76
C VAL A 120 6.80 8.65 -1.37
N ILE A 121 6.33 9.72 -0.75
CA ILE A 121 5.14 10.45 -1.20
C ILE A 121 5.54 11.42 -2.30
N LEU A 122 4.87 11.35 -3.45
CA LEU A 122 5.24 12.07 -4.67
C LEU A 122 4.11 12.95 -5.22
N ASN A 123 2.97 12.99 -4.52
CA ASN A 123 1.92 13.97 -4.76
C ASN A 123 1.75 14.92 -3.58
N GLY A 124 2.30 16.13 -3.70
CA GLY A 124 2.23 17.18 -2.67
C GLY A 124 0.81 17.66 -2.34
N GLU A 125 -0.16 17.45 -3.24
CA GLU A 125 -1.55 17.84 -2.99
C GLU A 125 -2.33 16.84 -2.13
N SER A 126 -1.79 15.64 -1.94
CA SER A 126 -2.43 14.57 -1.17
C SER A 126 -2.54 14.92 0.31
N THR A 127 -3.56 14.37 0.98
CA THR A 127 -3.69 14.46 2.44
C THR A 127 -2.47 13.87 3.14
N ALA A 128 -1.93 12.75 2.63
CA ALA A 128 -0.74 12.11 3.17
C ALA A 128 0.50 13.03 3.15
N ALA A 129 0.73 13.76 2.04
CA ALA A 129 1.82 14.73 1.96
C ALA A 129 1.68 15.86 2.99
N LYS A 130 0.46 16.40 3.13
CA LYS A 130 0.17 17.51 4.06
C LYS A 130 0.32 17.09 5.52
N VAL A 131 -0.11 15.89 5.87
CA VAL A 131 -0.06 15.36 7.25
C VAL A 131 1.37 14.98 7.67
N SER A 132 2.18 14.47 6.74
CA SER A 132 3.57 14.06 7.01
C SER A 132 4.62 15.14 6.75
N GLU A 133 4.18 16.32 6.31
CA GLU A 133 5.04 17.40 5.83
C GLU A 133 6.05 16.90 4.79
N ALA A 134 5.61 16.01 3.89
CA ALA A 134 6.51 15.34 2.96
C ALA A 134 7.11 16.32 1.93
N ASP A 135 8.43 16.23 1.72
CA ASP A 135 9.10 16.90 0.61
C ASP A 135 8.81 16.15 -0.69
N THR A 136 8.00 16.76 -1.56
CA THR A 136 7.55 16.16 -2.82
C THR A 136 8.21 16.77 -4.05
N ASP A 137 9.06 17.79 -3.89
CA ASP A 137 9.85 18.38 -4.99
C ASP A 137 11.11 17.52 -5.25
N LEU A 138 10.88 16.26 -5.60
CA LEU A 138 11.92 15.24 -5.74
C LEU A 138 12.25 15.00 -7.20
N THR A 139 13.54 15.01 -7.51
CA THR A 139 14.03 14.54 -8.81
C THR A 139 14.06 13.01 -8.86
N ILE A 140 14.22 12.44 -10.06
CA ILE A 140 14.48 11.00 -10.22
C ILE A 140 15.69 10.55 -9.40
N ARG A 141 16.73 11.41 -9.27
CA ARG A 141 17.92 11.06 -8.49
C ARG A 141 17.62 10.94 -7.00
N ASP A 142 16.72 11.77 -6.48
CA ASP A 142 16.33 11.74 -5.07
C ASP A 142 15.52 10.48 -4.77
N VAL A 143 14.55 10.13 -5.62
CA VAL A 143 13.77 8.90 -5.45
C VAL A 143 14.65 7.64 -5.59
N VAL A 144 15.60 7.63 -6.53
CA VAL A 144 16.59 6.54 -6.64
C VAL A 144 17.47 6.44 -5.39
N ALA A 145 17.80 7.57 -4.74
CA ALA A 145 18.53 7.56 -3.48
C ALA A 145 17.68 6.94 -2.36
N TYR A 146 16.40 7.31 -2.23
CA TYR A 146 15.48 6.67 -1.28
C TYR A 146 15.33 5.18 -1.53
N ALA A 147 15.22 4.75 -2.78
CA ALA A 147 15.18 3.34 -3.14
C ALA A 147 16.42 2.58 -2.62
N ARG A 148 17.62 3.11 -2.87
CA ARG A 148 18.88 2.52 -2.37
C ARG A 148 18.96 2.52 -0.84
N MET A 149 18.45 3.56 -0.18
CA MET A 149 18.39 3.59 1.28
C MET A 149 17.47 2.50 1.81
N ALA A 150 16.27 2.36 1.23
CA ALA A 150 15.31 1.32 1.60
C ALA A 150 15.94 -0.07 1.52
N GLU A 151 16.62 -0.42 0.41
CA GLU A 151 17.23 -1.76 0.26
C GLU A 151 18.53 -1.93 1.05
N HIS A 152 19.50 -1.03 0.90
CA HIS A 152 20.88 -1.28 1.38
C HIS A 152 21.13 -0.80 2.81
N MET A 153 20.43 0.24 3.26
CA MET A 153 20.64 0.79 4.60
C MET A 153 19.62 0.23 5.59
N PHE A 154 18.36 0.19 5.19
CA PHE A 154 17.25 -0.18 6.07
C PHE A 154 16.76 -1.61 5.86
N ASN A 155 17.15 -2.26 4.75
CA ASN A 155 16.73 -3.62 4.39
C ASN A 155 15.19 -3.79 4.39
N LEU A 156 14.47 -2.75 3.95
CA LEU A 156 13.01 -2.75 3.91
C LEU A 156 12.51 -3.73 2.84
N PRO A 157 11.48 -4.54 3.13
CA PRO A 157 10.90 -5.46 2.16
C PRO A 157 10.17 -4.72 1.03
N ILE A 158 9.64 -3.52 1.29
CA ILE A 158 8.79 -2.77 0.36
C ILE A 158 9.30 -1.32 0.26
N LEU A 159 9.36 -0.80 -0.96
CA LEU A 159 9.40 0.63 -1.26
C LEU A 159 8.06 0.99 -1.90
N TYR A 160 7.27 1.82 -1.23
CA TYR A 160 5.97 2.26 -1.73
C TYR A 160 6.09 3.67 -2.33
N LEU A 161 5.86 3.79 -3.64
CA LEU A 161 5.80 5.06 -4.36
C LEU A 161 4.36 5.55 -4.41
N GLU A 162 4.06 6.57 -3.60
CA GLU A 162 2.70 7.02 -3.30
C GLU A 162 2.35 8.31 -4.05
N TYR A 163 1.39 8.21 -4.97
CA TYR A 163 0.87 9.28 -5.82
C TYR A 163 -0.62 9.56 -5.58
N SER A 164 -1.19 9.13 -4.46
CA SER A 164 -2.60 9.26 -4.07
C SER A 164 -3.28 10.50 -4.65
N GLY A 165 -4.29 10.27 -5.50
CA GLY A 165 -5.05 11.32 -6.18
C GLY A 165 -4.58 11.67 -7.60
N THR A 166 -3.40 11.24 -8.05
CA THR A 166 -2.92 11.46 -9.42
C THR A 166 -2.17 10.26 -9.98
N PHE A 167 -2.04 10.15 -11.30
CA PHE A 167 -1.23 9.12 -11.94
C PHE A 167 0.22 9.62 -12.07
N GLY A 168 1.18 8.85 -11.56
CA GLY A 168 2.58 9.25 -11.43
C GLY A 168 3.42 9.07 -12.69
N ASP A 169 4.69 9.44 -12.58
CA ASP A 169 5.68 9.26 -13.66
C ASP A 169 6.26 7.83 -13.65
N MET A 170 5.83 7.03 -14.63
CA MET A 170 6.25 5.63 -14.75
C MET A 170 7.73 5.46 -15.09
N LYS A 171 8.37 6.48 -15.67
CA LYS A 171 9.83 6.47 -15.88
C LYS A 171 10.55 6.59 -14.54
N LEU A 172 10.07 7.44 -13.64
CA LEU A 172 10.61 7.55 -12.28
C LEU A 172 10.42 6.23 -11.51
N VAL A 173 9.22 5.66 -11.54
CA VAL A 173 8.90 4.36 -10.89
C VAL A 173 9.83 3.25 -11.39
N SER A 174 9.92 3.06 -12.71
CA SER A 174 10.78 2.04 -13.32
C SER A 174 12.27 2.27 -13.05
N THR A 175 12.72 3.52 -13.00
CA THR A 175 14.12 3.85 -12.66
C THR A 175 14.42 3.50 -11.21
N ALA A 176 13.51 3.82 -10.28
CA ALA A 176 13.64 3.44 -8.87
C ALA A 176 13.66 1.91 -8.70
N LYS A 177 12.79 1.18 -9.40
CA LYS A 177 12.78 -0.29 -9.41
C LYS A 177 14.08 -0.88 -9.95
N SER A 178 14.67 -0.29 -11.00
CA SER A 178 15.86 -0.84 -11.67
C SER A 178 17.12 -0.92 -10.80
N VAL A 179 17.16 -0.18 -9.69
CA VAL A 179 18.30 -0.20 -8.74
C VAL A 179 18.07 -1.16 -7.56
N LEU A 180 16.93 -1.85 -7.51
CA LEU A 180 16.53 -2.76 -6.45
C LEU A 180 16.59 -4.20 -6.93
N SER A 181 16.92 -5.10 -6.02
CA SER A 181 17.08 -6.54 -6.29
C SER A 181 16.24 -7.42 -5.38
N ARG A 182 15.89 -6.93 -4.19
CA ARG A 182 15.16 -7.62 -3.13
C ARG A 182 13.93 -6.84 -2.68
N THR A 183 14.05 -5.53 -2.52
CA THR A 183 12.95 -4.67 -2.10
C THR A 183 11.92 -4.58 -3.21
N ARG A 184 10.66 -4.91 -2.91
CA ARG A 184 9.55 -4.86 -3.86
C ARG A 184 9.07 -3.41 -4.03
N VAL A 185 8.85 -2.98 -5.27
CA VAL A 185 8.29 -1.64 -5.55
C VAL A 185 6.78 -1.71 -5.64
N PHE A 186 6.11 -1.10 -4.67
CA PHE A 186 4.67 -0.89 -4.69
C PHE A 186 4.39 0.48 -5.30
N TYR A 187 3.36 0.56 -6.15
CA TYR A 187 2.89 1.81 -6.73
C TYR A 187 1.40 1.99 -6.45
N GLY A 188 1.04 3.12 -5.85
CA GLY A 188 -0.34 3.53 -5.64
C GLY A 188 -0.57 4.96 -6.12
N GLY A 189 -1.61 5.19 -6.92
CA GLY A 189 -2.00 6.54 -7.33
C GLY A 189 -2.66 6.61 -8.71
N GLY A 190 -3.83 7.23 -8.78
CA GLY A 190 -4.48 7.67 -10.03
C GLY A 190 -4.79 6.59 -11.06
N ILE A 191 -4.79 5.31 -10.66
CA ILE A 191 -5.27 4.20 -11.49
C ILE A 191 -6.79 4.29 -11.55
N ASP A 192 -7.32 4.69 -12.71
CA ASP A 192 -8.75 4.89 -12.97
C ASP A 192 -9.31 3.89 -14.01
N GLY A 193 -8.52 2.87 -14.37
CA GLY A 193 -8.93 1.82 -15.28
C GLY A 193 -7.80 0.85 -15.66
N PRO A 194 -8.13 -0.17 -16.46
CA PRO A 194 -7.22 -1.26 -16.82
C PRO A 194 -5.97 -0.80 -17.58
N ASP A 195 -6.09 0.23 -18.42
CA ASP A 195 -4.97 0.76 -19.20
C ASP A 195 -3.86 1.31 -18.29
N LYS A 196 -4.22 2.17 -17.32
CA LYS A 196 -3.25 2.71 -16.35
C LYS A 196 -2.72 1.65 -15.42
N ALA A 197 -3.54 0.67 -15.02
CA ALA A 197 -3.07 -0.45 -14.23
C ALA A 197 -1.98 -1.25 -14.98
N SER A 198 -2.19 -1.48 -16.28
CA SER A 198 -1.23 -2.21 -17.10
C SER A 198 0.09 -1.45 -17.29
N ILE A 199 0.01 -0.15 -17.56
CA ILE A 199 1.19 0.73 -17.65
C ILE A 199 1.95 0.74 -16.31
N ALA A 200 1.24 0.86 -15.19
CA ALA A 200 1.86 0.88 -13.87
C ALA A 200 2.52 -0.45 -13.49
N ALA A 201 1.88 -1.57 -13.80
CA ALA A 201 2.45 -2.90 -13.52
C ALA A 201 3.66 -3.25 -14.39
N SER A 202 3.84 -2.57 -15.53
CA SER A 202 5.09 -2.66 -16.29
C SER A 202 6.28 -1.93 -15.63
N ALA A 203 6.00 -0.99 -14.72
CA ALA A 203 7.02 -0.16 -14.05
C ALA A 203 7.26 -0.56 -12.58
N ALA A 204 6.23 -1.06 -11.89
CA ALA A 204 6.27 -1.47 -10.48
C ALA A 204 6.33 -3.01 -10.35
N ASP A 205 6.50 -3.51 -9.13
CA ASP A 205 6.31 -4.93 -8.82
C ASP A 205 4.86 -5.24 -8.44
N THR A 206 4.22 -4.34 -7.71
CA THR A 206 2.83 -4.45 -7.28
C THR A 206 2.11 -3.12 -7.50
N VAL A 207 0.94 -3.16 -8.15
CA VAL A 207 0.07 -1.98 -8.27
C VAL A 207 -1.04 -2.03 -7.24
N VAL A 208 -1.32 -0.89 -6.63
CA VAL A 208 -2.33 -0.73 -5.58
C VAL A 208 -3.48 0.11 -6.11
N VAL A 209 -4.66 -0.49 -6.20
CA VAL A 209 -5.90 0.14 -6.68
C VAL A 209 -6.83 0.39 -5.51
N GLY A 210 -7.09 1.67 -5.21
CA GLY A 210 -7.97 2.08 -4.10
C GLY A 210 -9.23 2.79 -4.58
N ASN A 211 -9.16 4.12 -4.72
CA ASN A 211 -10.32 4.98 -4.99
C ASN A 211 -11.25 4.51 -6.13
N LEU A 212 -10.72 3.88 -7.17
CA LEU A 212 -11.50 3.37 -8.30
C LEU A 212 -12.61 2.39 -7.87
N ILE A 213 -12.38 1.62 -6.81
CA ILE A 213 -13.36 0.68 -6.22
C ILE A 213 -14.69 1.37 -5.93
N TYR A 214 -14.63 2.59 -5.40
CA TYR A 214 -15.79 3.34 -4.93
C TYR A 214 -16.44 4.19 -6.03
N THR A 215 -15.76 4.40 -7.15
CA THR A 215 -16.25 5.25 -8.25
C THR A 215 -16.73 4.46 -9.46
N ASP A 216 -16.07 3.34 -9.77
CA ASP A 216 -16.41 2.48 -10.92
C ASP A 216 -15.87 1.05 -10.67
N LEU A 217 -16.68 0.24 -9.98
CA LEU A 217 -16.31 -1.13 -9.60
C LEU A 217 -15.97 -2.00 -10.82
N HIS A 218 -16.67 -1.84 -11.94
CA HIS A 218 -16.40 -2.63 -13.14
C HIS A 218 -15.00 -2.34 -13.69
N LYS A 219 -14.60 -1.07 -13.74
CA LYS A 219 -13.22 -0.72 -14.11
C LYS A 219 -12.20 -1.17 -13.08
N ALA A 220 -12.53 -1.10 -11.78
CA ALA A 220 -11.67 -1.62 -10.72
C ALA A 220 -11.40 -3.12 -10.94
N LEU A 221 -12.43 -3.94 -11.14
CA LEU A 221 -12.25 -5.37 -11.37
C LEU A 221 -11.43 -5.67 -12.63
N ALA A 222 -11.57 -4.86 -13.68
CA ALA A 222 -10.78 -5.00 -14.91
C ALA A 222 -9.28 -4.73 -14.73
N THR A 223 -8.83 -4.06 -13.65
CA THR A 223 -7.39 -3.85 -13.41
C THR A 223 -6.68 -5.15 -13.03
N VAL A 224 -7.37 -6.09 -12.40
CA VAL A 224 -6.79 -7.40 -12.04
C VAL A 224 -6.37 -8.16 -13.30
N THR A 225 -7.28 -8.25 -14.27
CA THR A 225 -7.03 -8.99 -15.52
C THR A 225 -6.00 -8.30 -16.41
N SER A 226 -5.98 -6.97 -16.46
CA SER A 226 -5.00 -6.22 -17.27
C SER A 226 -3.58 -6.31 -16.74
N VAL A 227 -3.41 -6.47 -15.42
CA VAL A 227 -2.12 -6.72 -14.79
C VAL A 227 -1.67 -8.16 -15.00
N ALA A 228 -2.59 -9.13 -14.85
CA ALA A 228 -2.28 -10.55 -15.06
C ALA A 228 -1.79 -10.86 -16.50
N SER A 229 -2.21 -10.08 -17.50
CA SER A 229 -1.84 -10.29 -18.91
C SER A 229 -0.47 -9.71 -19.31
N ILE A 230 0.27 -9.06 -18.42
CA ILE A 230 1.59 -8.48 -18.76
C ILE A 230 2.67 -9.57 -18.87
N ASP A 231 2.51 -10.66 -18.12
CA ASP A 231 3.48 -11.75 -18.05
C ASP A 231 3.10 -12.95 -18.93
N SER A 232 2.05 -12.82 -19.74
CA SER A 232 1.55 -13.85 -20.69
C SER A 232 2.08 -13.65 -22.10
#